data_AF-A0A7V9FLW8-F1
#
_entry.id   AF-A0A7V9FLW8-F1
#
_cell.length_a   1.000
_cell.length_b   1.000
_cell.length_c   1.000
_cell.angle_alpha   90.00
_cell.angle_beta   90.00
_cell.angle_gamma   90.00
#
_symmetry.space_group_name_H-M   'P 1'
#
loop_
_entity.id
_entity.type
_entity.pdbx_description
1 polymer ?
#
loop_
_entity_poly.entity_id
_entity_poly.type
_entity_poly.pdbx_seq_one_letter_code
_entity_poly.pdbx_strand_id
1 'polypeptide(L)'
;LTGDRAADRELPILQAGAYNGGILGVTDREQGRDFLAWWQDRVMEHCRVGHADGMHFEQRWLDLVPSYFDQAGLVRDPGCNVGHWNLGERDLRLQAGRVLAGERPCSLVRFSGFDEREPDRVTRYSDTRLADIGLAADVWRLYLERLVAAEVHTTRTWSYAYDHFDNGVRIPMIARDLYLELGAARERFGDPFRVGAGESFFAWLCECADDESEVVVTRLWDAVYRRRLDLRRAFPDHLGADRQGFVAWTVADGAGQLGVEERLAGCAP
;
A
#
# COMPACT_ATOMS: atom_id res chain seq x y z
N LEU A 1 -28.27 0.50 5.19
CA LEU A 1 -28.35 1.64 6.13
C LEU A 1 -28.84 1.22 7.50
N THR A 2 -29.76 0.26 7.62
CA THR A 2 -30.24 -0.25 8.92
C THR A 2 -29.94 -1.76 9.08
N GLY A 3 -29.91 -2.24 10.32
CA GLY A 3 -29.71 -3.65 10.68
C GLY A 3 -28.41 -3.92 11.44
N ASP A 4 -28.35 -5.07 12.11
CA ASP A 4 -27.34 -5.40 13.14
C ASP A 4 -25.89 -5.44 12.66
N ARG A 5 -25.66 -5.45 11.34
CA ARG A 5 -24.32 -5.48 10.72
C ARG A 5 -24.02 -4.28 9.81
N ALA A 6 -24.85 -3.24 9.84
CA ALA A 6 -24.60 -2.04 9.03
C ALA A 6 -23.30 -1.36 9.47
N ALA A 7 -23.14 -1.15 10.78
CA ALA A 7 -21.94 -0.55 11.36
C ALA A 7 -20.67 -1.34 11.03
N ASP A 8 -20.70 -2.68 11.12
CA ASP A 8 -19.54 -3.53 10.81
C ASP A 8 -19.05 -3.38 9.36
N ARG A 9 -19.96 -3.05 8.42
CA ARG A 9 -19.62 -2.80 7.01
C ARG A 9 -19.14 -1.36 6.80
N GLU A 10 -19.65 -0.42 7.57
CA GLU A 10 -19.35 1.00 7.47
C GLU A 10 -18.03 1.37 8.16
N LEU A 11 -17.65 0.68 9.24
CA LEU A 11 -16.39 0.92 9.96
C LEU A 11 -15.14 0.79 9.05
N PRO A 12 -14.98 -0.26 8.22
CA PRO A 12 -13.90 -0.32 7.25
C PRO A 12 -13.91 0.84 6.24
N ILE A 13 -15.10 1.31 5.82
CA ILE A 13 -15.23 2.47 4.93
C ILE A 13 -14.76 3.74 5.64
N LEU A 14 -15.12 3.93 6.91
CA LEU A 14 -14.64 5.04 7.73
C LEU A 14 -13.14 4.97 8.01
N GLN A 15 -12.50 3.80 7.91
CA GLN A 15 -11.05 3.66 8.04
C GLN A 15 -10.30 3.84 6.71
N ALA A 16 -10.93 3.50 5.57
CA ALA A 16 -10.29 3.48 4.26
C ALA A 16 -10.64 4.67 3.36
N GLY A 17 -11.75 5.36 3.58
CA GLY A 17 -12.28 6.41 2.70
C GLY A 17 -13.67 6.10 2.18
N ALA A 18 -14.56 7.09 2.17
CA ALA A 18 -15.89 6.99 1.58
C ALA A 18 -15.84 7.01 0.05
N TYR A 19 -14.85 7.68 -0.54
CA TYR A 19 -14.63 7.72 -1.98
C TYR A 19 -13.45 6.86 -2.38
N ASN A 20 -13.58 6.11 -3.48
CA ASN A 20 -12.48 5.37 -4.06
C ASN A 20 -11.84 6.14 -5.23
N GLY A 21 -10.51 6.29 -5.19
CA GLY A 21 -9.74 7.02 -6.20
C GLY A 21 -9.57 6.30 -7.55
N GLY A 22 -10.31 5.21 -7.79
CA GLY A 22 -10.22 4.41 -9.01
C GLY A 22 -10.65 5.15 -10.28
N ILE A 23 -11.44 6.21 -10.16
CA ILE A 23 -11.78 7.15 -11.23
C ILE A 23 -11.79 8.57 -10.64
N LEU A 24 -11.07 9.47 -11.29
CA LEU A 24 -11.06 10.89 -10.99
C LEU A 24 -11.06 11.66 -12.32
N GLY A 25 -11.88 12.69 -12.42
CA GLY A 25 -11.87 13.63 -13.54
C GLY A 25 -11.54 15.02 -13.03
N VAL A 26 -10.50 15.64 -13.60
CA VAL A 26 -10.08 17.00 -13.25
C VAL A 26 -10.04 17.85 -14.50
N THR A 27 -10.62 19.04 -14.42
CA THR A 27 -10.58 20.02 -15.52
C THR A 27 -9.37 20.94 -15.36
N ASP A 28 -8.79 21.42 -16.47
CA ASP A 28 -7.74 22.45 -16.42
C ASP A 28 -8.33 23.85 -16.21
N ARG A 29 -9.08 23.98 -15.11
CA ARG A 29 -9.68 25.23 -14.63
C ARG A 29 -9.09 25.54 -13.26
N GLU A 30 -9.32 26.75 -12.79
CA GLU A 30 -8.80 27.24 -11.51
C GLU A 30 -8.99 26.24 -10.37
N GLN A 31 -10.24 25.85 -10.07
CA GLN A 31 -10.50 24.89 -8.99
C GLN A 31 -9.87 23.51 -9.22
N GLY A 32 -9.75 23.05 -10.48
CA GLY A 32 -9.09 21.79 -10.79
C GLY A 32 -7.60 21.83 -10.49
N ARG A 33 -6.93 22.96 -10.80
CA ARG A 33 -5.52 23.18 -10.45
C ARG A 33 -5.32 23.32 -8.94
N ASP A 34 -6.22 24.02 -8.26
CA ASP A 34 -6.18 24.16 -6.80
C ASP A 34 -6.34 22.81 -6.11
N PHE A 35 -7.26 21.97 -6.59
CA PHE A 35 -7.41 20.60 -6.11
C PHE A 35 -6.13 19.79 -6.31
N LEU A 36 -5.51 19.84 -7.50
CA LEU A 36 -4.30 19.08 -7.77
C LEU A 36 -3.13 19.54 -6.91
N ALA A 37 -2.93 20.85 -6.75
CA ALA A 37 -1.89 21.39 -5.87
C ALA A 37 -2.12 20.97 -4.42
N TRP A 38 -3.35 21.15 -3.93
CA TRP A 38 -3.73 20.73 -2.58
C TRP A 38 -3.50 19.23 -2.37
N TRP A 39 -3.95 18.39 -3.29
CA TRP A 39 -3.83 16.93 -3.16
C TRP A 39 -2.38 16.46 -3.27
N GLN A 40 -1.60 17.06 -4.19
CA GLN A 40 -0.17 16.80 -4.34
C GLN A 40 0.59 17.02 -3.02
N ASP A 41 0.39 18.17 -2.36
CA ASP A 41 1.03 18.47 -1.07
C ASP A 41 0.78 17.37 -0.03
N ARG A 42 -0.42 16.80 -0.01
CA ARG A 42 -0.77 15.73 0.94
C ARG A 42 -0.14 14.41 0.55
N VAL A 43 -0.27 13.98 -0.70
CA VAL A 43 0.19 12.64 -1.10
C VAL A 43 1.72 12.54 -1.12
N MET A 44 2.44 13.65 -1.30
CA MET A 44 3.90 13.66 -1.21
C MET A 44 4.42 13.31 0.19
N GLU A 45 3.70 13.73 1.24
CA GLU A 45 4.13 13.50 2.64
C GLU A 45 3.33 12.40 3.35
N HIS A 46 2.12 12.11 2.87
CA HIS A 46 1.12 11.36 3.63
C HIS A 46 0.48 10.21 2.83
N CYS A 47 1.07 9.79 1.71
CA CYS A 47 0.59 8.61 0.98
C CYS A 47 1.12 7.29 1.60
N ARG A 48 0.58 6.93 2.76
CA ARG A 48 0.89 5.66 3.46
C ARG A 48 -0.36 5.01 4.06
N VAL A 49 -0.24 3.74 4.43
CA VAL A 49 -1.25 3.07 5.26
C VAL A 49 -1.05 3.48 6.71
N GLY A 50 -2.11 3.97 7.35
CA GLY A 50 -2.04 4.41 8.74
C GLY A 50 -3.44 4.60 9.30
N HIS A 51 -4.24 3.54 9.37
CA HIS A 51 -5.66 3.64 9.75
C HIS A 51 -5.87 4.30 11.13
N ALA A 52 -4.99 4.04 12.09
CA ALA A 52 -5.02 4.68 13.41
C ALA A 52 -4.74 6.20 13.35
N ASP A 53 -3.96 6.63 12.35
CA ASP A 53 -3.64 8.03 12.08
C ASP A 53 -4.69 8.68 11.14
N GLY A 54 -5.79 7.98 10.84
CA GLY A 54 -6.80 8.44 9.90
C GLY A 54 -6.35 8.42 8.44
N MET A 55 -5.39 7.56 8.08
CA MET A 55 -4.75 7.51 6.76
C MET A 55 -4.98 6.20 6.03
N HIS A 56 -5.28 6.31 4.74
CA HIS A 56 -5.33 5.19 3.81
C HIS A 56 -4.91 5.67 2.41
N PHE A 57 -3.59 5.74 2.21
CA PHE A 57 -2.95 6.24 1.00
C PHE A 57 -3.54 7.59 0.53
N GLU A 58 -3.58 7.81 -0.79
CA GLU A 58 -4.15 9.00 -1.41
C GLU A 58 -5.66 9.11 -1.25
N GLN A 59 -6.33 7.97 -1.08
CA GLN A 59 -7.78 7.84 -1.17
C GLN A 59 -8.51 8.56 -0.03
N ARG A 60 -7.99 8.46 1.19
CA ARG A 60 -8.67 9.01 2.38
C ARG A 60 -8.83 10.53 2.32
N TRP A 61 -7.91 11.22 1.63
CA TRP A 61 -7.99 12.65 1.39
C TRP A 61 -9.21 13.06 0.56
N LEU A 62 -9.70 12.18 -0.31
CA LEU A 62 -10.85 12.46 -1.16
C LEU A 62 -12.15 12.70 -0.36
N ASP A 63 -12.23 12.24 0.89
CA ASP A 63 -13.35 12.51 1.78
C ASP A 63 -13.55 14.01 2.07
N LEU A 64 -12.48 14.81 1.99
CA LEU A 64 -12.51 16.26 2.19
C LEU A 64 -12.94 17.02 0.93
N VAL A 65 -12.81 16.41 -0.25
CA VAL A 65 -12.98 17.10 -1.53
C VAL A 65 -14.36 17.76 -1.67
N PRO A 66 -15.49 17.08 -1.37
CA PRO A 66 -16.81 17.71 -1.46
C PRO A 66 -17.00 18.90 -0.52
N SER A 67 -16.19 19.03 0.54
CA SER A 67 -16.27 20.13 1.50
C SER A 67 -15.33 21.28 1.14
N TYR A 68 -14.21 21.01 0.47
CA TYR A 68 -13.18 22.00 0.15
C TYR A 68 -13.34 22.61 -1.25
N PHE A 69 -13.94 21.88 -2.18
CA PHE A 69 -14.07 22.28 -3.58
C PHE A 69 -15.55 22.25 -3.98
N ASP A 70 -16.17 23.43 -4.05
CA ASP A 70 -17.62 23.60 -4.24
C ASP A 70 -18.13 23.21 -5.64
N GLN A 71 -17.26 23.07 -6.64
CA GLN A 71 -17.60 22.57 -7.98
C GLN A 71 -17.25 21.08 -8.14
N ALA A 72 -16.86 20.39 -7.06
CA ALA A 72 -16.63 18.94 -7.10
C ALA A 72 -17.94 18.19 -7.32
N GLY A 73 -17.94 17.30 -8.32
CA GLY A 73 -19.04 16.38 -8.60
C GLY A 73 -18.72 14.96 -8.15
N LEU A 74 -19.75 14.20 -7.78
CA LEU A 74 -19.64 12.77 -7.49
C LEU A 74 -20.11 11.95 -8.69
N VAL A 75 -19.23 11.05 -9.19
CA VAL A 75 -19.63 10.07 -10.19
C VAL A 75 -20.50 9.00 -9.53
N ARG A 76 -21.81 9.05 -9.79
CA ARG A 76 -22.80 8.11 -9.25
C ARG A 76 -23.28 7.06 -10.24
N ASP A 77 -22.73 7.04 -11.46
CA ASP A 77 -23.11 6.04 -12.47
C ASP A 77 -22.75 4.63 -11.96
N PRO A 78 -23.72 3.69 -11.89
CA PRO A 78 -23.48 2.33 -11.40
C PRO A 78 -22.53 1.52 -12.28
N GLY A 79 -22.28 1.92 -13.53
CA GLY A 79 -21.30 1.32 -14.43
C GLY A 79 -19.87 1.79 -14.19
N CYS A 80 -19.65 2.80 -13.34
CA CYS A 80 -18.34 3.32 -13.02
C CYS A 80 -17.79 2.71 -11.73
N ASN A 81 -16.50 2.38 -11.73
CA ASN A 81 -15.76 1.95 -10.56
C ASN A 81 -16.39 0.73 -9.85
N VAL A 82 -16.87 -0.24 -10.62
CA VAL A 82 -17.48 -1.47 -10.10
C VAL A 82 -16.38 -2.38 -9.55
N GLY A 83 -16.53 -2.91 -8.35
CA GLY A 83 -15.53 -3.77 -7.71
C GLY A 83 -16.17 -4.76 -6.76
N HIS A 84 -15.38 -5.67 -6.20
CA HIS A 84 -15.88 -6.74 -5.33
C HIS A 84 -16.72 -6.22 -4.14
N TRP A 85 -16.45 -5.01 -3.65
CA TRP A 85 -17.15 -4.38 -2.54
C TRP A 85 -18.58 -3.91 -2.86
N ASN A 86 -18.93 -3.72 -4.14
CA ASN A 86 -20.26 -3.23 -4.54
C ASN A 86 -21.04 -4.17 -5.48
N LEU A 87 -20.53 -5.39 -5.74
CA LEU A 87 -21.24 -6.40 -6.55
C LEU A 87 -22.63 -6.75 -5.99
N GLY A 88 -22.80 -6.73 -4.67
CA GLY A 88 -24.12 -6.96 -4.06
C GLY A 88 -25.17 -5.89 -4.39
N GLU A 89 -24.74 -4.71 -4.85
CA GLU A 89 -25.61 -3.60 -5.24
C GLU A 89 -25.56 -3.30 -6.75
N ARG A 90 -24.73 -4.03 -7.50
CA ARG A 90 -24.44 -3.79 -8.92
C ARG A 90 -24.47 -5.13 -9.63
N ASP A 91 -25.56 -5.39 -10.37
CA ASP A 91 -25.71 -6.59 -11.19
C ASP A 91 -24.72 -6.55 -12.37
N LEU A 92 -23.51 -7.05 -12.16
CA LEU A 92 -22.45 -7.08 -13.15
C LEU A 92 -22.54 -8.36 -13.98
N ARG A 93 -22.73 -8.23 -15.28
CA ARG A 93 -22.86 -9.38 -16.18
C ARG A 93 -22.17 -9.17 -17.53
N LEU A 94 -21.64 -10.24 -18.09
CA LEU A 94 -21.15 -10.27 -19.46
C LEU A 94 -22.30 -10.69 -20.40
N GLN A 95 -22.67 -9.82 -21.34
CA GLN A 95 -23.75 -10.07 -22.29
C GLN A 95 -23.33 -9.62 -23.69
N ALA A 96 -23.37 -10.55 -24.66
CA ALA A 96 -22.98 -10.29 -26.06
C ALA A 96 -21.62 -9.57 -26.20
N GLY A 97 -20.62 -10.00 -25.40
CA GLY A 97 -19.27 -9.43 -25.41
C GLY A 97 -19.13 -8.07 -24.71
N ARG A 98 -20.17 -7.55 -24.07
CA ARG A 98 -20.15 -6.30 -23.31
C ARG A 98 -20.39 -6.55 -21.84
N VAL A 99 -19.69 -5.82 -20.99
CA VAL A 99 -19.94 -5.83 -19.54
C VAL A 99 -21.02 -4.81 -19.24
N LEU A 100 -22.06 -5.23 -18.53
CA LEU A 100 -23.18 -4.38 -18.09
C LEU A 100 -23.21 -4.34 -16.57
N ALA A 101 -23.59 -3.18 -16.01
CA ALA A 101 -23.92 -3.00 -14.61
C ALA A 101 -25.42 -2.63 -14.52
N GLY A 102 -26.26 -3.61 -14.24
CA GLY A 102 -27.71 -3.52 -14.40
C GLY A 102 -28.09 -3.37 -15.88
N GLU A 103 -28.82 -2.31 -16.21
CA GLU A 103 -29.23 -2.02 -17.60
C GLU A 103 -28.24 -1.13 -18.36
N ARG A 104 -27.18 -0.66 -17.71
CA ARG A 104 -26.21 0.28 -18.29
C ARG A 104 -24.92 -0.43 -18.68
N PRO A 105 -24.21 0.05 -19.71
CA PRO A 105 -22.83 -0.37 -19.97
C PRO A 105 -21.94 -0.11 -18.74
N CYS A 106 -21.11 -1.08 -18.38
CA CYS A 106 -20.08 -0.89 -17.38
C CYS A 106 -18.84 -0.24 -18.04
N SER A 107 -18.44 0.91 -17.53
CA SER A 107 -17.29 1.66 -18.04
C SER A 107 -15.97 1.19 -17.44
N LEU A 108 -15.95 0.83 -16.15
CA LEU A 108 -14.74 0.37 -15.47
C LEU A 108 -15.05 -0.64 -14.36
N VAL A 109 -14.39 -1.78 -14.45
CA VAL A 109 -14.32 -2.79 -13.38
C VAL A 109 -12.95 -2.72 -12.71
N ARG A 110 -12.92 -2.78 -11.38
CA ARG A 110 -11.73 -2.77 -10.53
C ARG A 110 -11.54 -4.14 -9.90
N PHE A 111 -10.49 -4.83 -10.33
CA PHE A 111 -10.09 -6.14 -9.80
C PHE A 111 -9.16 -6.00 -8.59
N SER A 112 -9.49 -5.11 -7.65
CA SER A 112 -8.63 -4.82 -6.48
C SER A 112 -8.37 -6.08 -5.66
N GLY A 113 -7.09 -6.44 -5.55
CA GLY A 113 -6.64 -7.60 -4.80
C GLY A 113 -6.84 -8.94 -5.51
N PHE A 114 -7.28 -8.97 -6.76
CA PHE A 114 -7.29 -10.21 -7.55
C PHE A 114 -5.85 -10.69 -7.80
N ASP A 115 -5.60 -12.00 -7.72
CA ASP A 115 -4.31 -12.63 -8.02
C ASP A 115 -4.56 -13.78 -9.00
N GLU A 116 -3.93 -13.73 -10.17
CA GLU A 116 -4.12 -14.72 -11.23
C GLU A 116 -3.64 -16.12 -10.83
N ARG A 117 -2.81 -16.22 -9.79
CA ARG A 117 -2.30 -17.50 -9.25
C ARG A 117 -3.33 -18.20 -8.35
N GLU A 118 -4.34 -17.46 -7.89
CA GLU A 118 -5.48 -17.97 -7.13
C GLU A 118 -6.79 -17.58 -7.85
N PRO A 119 -7.00 -18.05 -9.09
CA PRO A 119 -8.03 -17.50 -9.97
C PRO A 119 -9.46 -17.68 -9.44
N ASP A 120 -9.69 -18.65 -8.56
CA ASP A 120 -10.99 -18.88 -7.91
C ASP A 120 -11.32 -17.84 -6.84
N ARG A 121 -10.34 -17.05 -6.38
CA ARG A 121 -10.50 -16.04 -5.34
C ARG A 121 -10.75 -14.67 -5.98
N VAL A 122 -11.84 -14.00 -5.59
CA VAL A 122 -12.24 -12.70 -6.16
C VAL A 122 -11.26 -11.59 -5.77
N THR A 123 -10.78 -11.63 -4.53
CA THR A 123 -9.87 -10.64 -3.97
C THR A 123 -9.10 -11.21 -2.79
N ARG A 124 -7.88 -10.72 -2.55
CA ARG A 124 -7.08 -11.10 -1.39
C ARG A 124 -7.58 -10.57 -0.05
N TYR A 125 -8.58 -9.69 -0.07
CA TYR A 125 -9.10 -8.99 1.12
C TYR A 125 -10.33 -9.66 1.75
N SER A 126 -10.85 -10.73 1.15
CA SER A 126 -11.96 -11.51 1.69
C SER A 126 -11.85 -12.99 1.27
N ASP A 127 -12.74 -13.83 1.81
CA ASP A 127 -12.87 -15.23 1.41
C ASP A 127 -13.82 -15.42 0.22
N THR A 128 -14.24 -14.35 -0.45
CA THR A 128 -15.18 -14.40 -1.56
C THR A 128 -14.57 -15.12 -2.77
N ARG A 129 -15.28 -16.13 -3.27
CA ARG A 129 -14.90 -16.94 -4.42
C ARG A 129 -15.72 -16.59 -5.64
N LEU A 130 -15.23 -16.97 -6.83
CA LEU A 130 -15.97 -16.77 -8.09
C LEU A 130 -17.36 -17.39 -8.06
N ALA A 131 -17.53 -18.53 -7.37
CA ALA A 131 -18.83 -19.19 -7.22
C ALA A 131 -19.85 -18.33 -6.44
N ASP A 132 -19.39 -17.39 -5.62
CA ASP A 132 -20.25 -16.58 -4.75
C ASP A 132 -20.81 -15.33 -5.45
N ILE A 133 -20.24 -14.94 -6.59
CA ILE A 133 -20.56 -13.66 -7.27
C ILE A 133 -21.47 -13.82 -8.50
N GLY A 134 -22.01 -15.03 -8.73
CA GLY A 134 -22.98 -15.30 -9.79
C GLY A 134 -22.48 -14.94 -11.18
N LEU A 135 -23.29 -14.20 -11.95
CA LEU A 135 -22.96 -13.81 -13.33
C LEU A 135 -21.71 -12.91 -13.44
N ALA A 136 -21.32 -12.24 -12.35
CA ALA A 136 -20.10 -11.42 -12.34
C ALA A 136 -18.83 -12.28 -12.50
N ALA A 137 -18.90 -13.58 -12.18
CA ALA A 137 -17.77 -14.51 -12.34
C ALA A 137 -17.24 -14.54 -13.77
N ASP A 138 -18.10 -14.40 -14.79
CA ASP A 138 -17.69 -14.40 -16.19
C ASP A 138 -16.84 -13.18 -16.55
N VAL A 139 -17.03 -12.05 -15.84
CA VAL A 139 -16.22 -10.85 -16.01
C VAL A 139 -14.82 -11.04 -15.42
N TRP A 140 -14.70 -11.74 -14.29
CA TRP A 140 -13.40 -12.11 -13.71
C TRP A 140 -12.64 -13.13 -14.57
N ARG A 141 -13.34 -14.14 -15.11
CA ARG A 141 -12.75 -15.10 -16.06
C ARG A 141 -12.24 -14.40 -17.31
N LEU A 142 -13.05 -13.50 -17.88
CA LEU A 142 -12.63 -12.67 -19.02
C LEU A 142 -11.40 -11.81 -18.69
N TYR A 143 -11.32 -11.27 -17.46
CA TYR A 143 -10.15 -10.50 -17.03
C TYR A 143 -8.90 -11.39 -16.91
N LEU A 144 -9.01 -12.59 -16.34
CA LEU A 144 -7.92 -13.56 -16.27
C LEU A 144 -7.42 -13.95 -17.67
N GLU A 145 -8.33 -14.25 -18.60
CA GLU A 145 -7.99 -14.54 -19.99
C GLU A 145 -7.18 -13.39 -20.62
N ARG A 146 -7.61 -12.14 -20.39
CA ARG A 146 -6.91 -10.95 -20.88
C ARG A 146 -5.56 -10.74 -20.21
N LEU A 147 -5.42 -11.03 -18.92
CA LEU A 147 -4.15 -10.97 -18.21
C LEU A 147 -3.15 -11.99 -18.77
N VAL A 148 -3.59 -13.23 -18.99
CA VAL A 148 -2.75 -14.29 -19.58
C VAL A 148 -2.34 -13.91 -21.00
N ALA A 149 -3.28 -13.42 -21.82
CA ALA A 149 -2.99 -12.95 -23.18
C ALA A 149 -2.04 -11.73 -23.21
N ALA A 150 -2.04 -10.92 -22.16
CA ALA A 150 -1.11 -9.80 -21.96
C ALA A 150 0.21 -10.22 -21.28
N GLU A 151 0.49 -11.52 -21.21
CA GLU A 151 1.72 -12.09 -20.65
C GLU A 151 1.96 -11.70 -19.18
N VAL A 152 0.92 -11.73 -18.34
CA VAL A 152 1.02 -11.40 -16.91
C VAL A 152 2.14 -12.18 -16.19
N HIS A 153 2.38 -13.43 -16.56
CA HIS A 153 3.46 -14.24 -15.97
C HIS A 153 4.86 -13.72 -16.32
N THR A 154 5.02 -13.10 -17.49
CA THR A 154 6.27 -12.44 -17.90
C THR A 154 6.39 -11.08 -17.23
N THR A 155 5.36 -10.24 -17.34
CA THR A 155 5.39 -8.86 -16.82
C THR A 155 5.51 -8.79 -15.30
N ARG A 156 5.04 -9.81 -14.57
CA ARG A 156 5.18 -9.92 -13.12
C ARG A 156 6.63 -10.09 -12.66
N THR A 157 7.53 -10.52 -13.55
CA THR A 157 8.98 -10.61 -13.26
C THR A 157 9.72 -9.29 -13.44
N TRP A 158 9.07 -8.28 -14.01
CA TRP A 158 9.68 -6.97 -14.22
C TRP A 158 9.94 -6.30 -12.88
N SER A 159 11.14 -5.77 -12.72
CA SER A 159 11.53 -5.07 -11.51
C SER A 159 10.82 -3.72 -11.41
N TYR A 160 10.26 -3.43 -10.24
CA TYR A 160 9.74 -2.09 -9.95
C TYR A 160 10.92 -1.12 -9.75
N ALA A 161 10.93 -0.03 -10.53
CA ALA A 161 12.07 0.89 -10.62
C ALA A 161 12.47 1.54 -9.29
N TYR A 162 11.54 1.61 -8.32
CA TYR A 162 11.75 2.24 -7.01
C TYR A 162 11.73 1.21 -5.86
N ASP A 163 12.05 -0.05 -6.13
CA ASP A 163 12.08 -1.10 -5.08
C ASP A 163 13.48 -1.36 -4.51
N HIS A 164 14.54 -0.81 -5.11
CA HIS A 164 15.93 -1.10 -4.73
C HIS A 164 16.74 0.19 -4.61
N PHE A 165 17.74 0.16 -3.73
CA PHE A 165 18.86 1.09 -3.75
C PHE A 165 19.73 0.85 -5.00
N ASP A 166 20.60 1.79 -5.34
CA ASP A 166 21.49 1.72 -6.52
C ASP A 166 22.55 0.60 -6.44
N ASN A 167 22.78 0.05 -5.24
CA ASN A 167 23.60 -1.14 -5.00
C ASN A 167 22.84 -2.47 -5.17
N GLY A 168 21.55 -2.41 -5.54
CA GLY A 168 20.68 -3.56 -5.78
C GLY A 168 19.99 -4.13 -4.55
N VAL A 169 20.20 -3.58 -3.34
CA VAL A 169 19.50 -4.03 -2.14
C VAL A 169 18.05 -3.54 -2.17
N ARG A 170 17.09 -4.44 -1.93
CA ARG A 170 15.67 -4.08 -1.85
C ARG A 170 15.38 -3.17 -0.66
N ILE A 171 14.51 -2.19 -0.88
CA ILE A 171 14.07 -1.21 0.12
C ILE A 171 12.86 -1.78 0.88
N PRO A 172 13.01 -2.22 2.13
CA PRO A 172 11.89 -2.76 2.90
C PRO A 172 10.89 -1.64 3.25
N MET A 173 9.62 -1.99 3.44
CA MET A 173 8.56 -1.00 3.75
C MET A 173 8.91 -0.13 4.96
N ILE A 174 9.48 -0.74 5.99
CA ILE A 174 9.89 -0.05 7.22
C ILE A 174 10.95 1.04 6.98
N ALA A 175 11.81 0.88 5.97
CA ALA A 175 12.78 1.91 5.58
C ALA A 175 12.06 3.09 4.88
N ARG A 176 11.03 2.81 4.07
CA ARG A 176 10.21 3.87 3.46
C ARG A 176 9.49 4.69 4.55
N ASP A 177 8.94 4.02 5.55
CA ASP A 177 8.29 4.70 6.69
C ASP A 177 9.28 5.57 7.47
N LEU A 178 10.48 5.04 7.77
CA LEU A 178 11.54 5.81 8.42
C LEU A 178 11.96 7.03 7.62
N TYR A 179 12.09 6.90 6.30
CA TYR A 179 12.44 8.02 5.43
C TYR A 179 11.40 9.15 5.52
N LEU A 180 10.11 8.81 5.56
CA LEU A 180 9.03 9.79 5.71
C LEU A 180 9.04 10.43 7.11
N GLU A 181 9.24 9.64 8.17
CA GLU A 181 9.27 10.13 9.56
C GLU A 181 10.41 11.13 9.83
N LEU A 182 11.49 11.09 9.05
CA LEU A 182 12.58 12.06 9.15
C LEU A 182 12.16 13.48 8.73
N GLY A 183 11.04 13.64 8.02
CA GLY A 183 10.55 14.94 7.58
C GLY A 183 11.63 15.72 6.82
N ALA A 184 11.81 17.01 7.14
CA ALA A 184 12.81 17.86 6.51
C ALA A 184 14.26 17.33 6.67
N ALA A 185 14.55 16.54 7.72
CA ALA A 185 15.91 16.01 7.92
C ALA A 185 16.34 15.03 6.82
N ARG A 186 15.39 14.47 6.05
CA ARG A 186 15.69 13.56 4.95
C ARG A 186 16.33 14.25 3.73
N GLU A 187 16.18 15.58 3.61
CA GLU A 187 16.77 16.37 2.53
C GLU A 187 18.29 16.24 2.45
N ARG A 188 18.94 15.99 3.59
CA ARG A 188 20.41 15.79 3.67
C ARG A 188 20.90 14.60 2.85
N PHE A 189 20.06 13.61 2.60
CA PHE A 189 20.43 12.41 1.84
C PHE A 189 20.39 12.63 0.33
N GLY A 190 19.82 13.74 -0.16
CA GLY A 190 19.66 14.00 -1.58
C GLY A 190 18.83 12.93 -2.28
N ASP A 191 19.47 12.11 -3.13
CA ASP A 191 18.85 10.97 -3.78
C ASP A 191 18.81 9.77 -2.81
N PRO A 192 17.64 9.40 -2.25
CA PRO A 192 17.56 8.41 -1.18
C PRO A 192 17.84 6.98 -1.66
N PHE A 193 17.94 6.76 -2.96
CA PHE A 193 18.27 5.47 -3.55
C PHE A 193 19.79 5.24 -3.64
N ARG A 194 20.62 6.29 -3.50
CA ARG A 194 22.07 6.16 -3.63
C ARG A 194 22.74 5.70 -2.35
N VAL A 195 23.64 4.73 -2.45
CA VAL A 195 24.42 4.24 -1.30
C VAL A 195 25.77 4.96 -1.16
N GLY A 196 26.42 5.31 -2.28
CA GLY A 196 27.85 5.66 -2.32
C GLY A 196 28.25 7.15 -2.25
N ALA A 197 27.35 8.08 -1.97
CA ALA A 197 27.66 9.52 -1.93
C ALA A 197 27.34 10.14 -0.56
N GLY A 198 28.35 10.62 0.17
CA GLY A 198 28.16 11.39 1.41
C GLY A 198 27.36 10.65 2.49
N GLU A 199 26.59 11.39 3.27
CA GLU A 199 25.60 10.85 4.22
C GLU A 199 24.42 10.27 3.41
N SER A 200 24.43 8.97 3.12
CA SER A 200 23.36 8.30 2.39
C SER A 200 22.28 7.75 3.31
N PHE A 201 21.04 7.64 2.81
CA PHE A 201 19.95 7.05 3.58
C PHE A 201 20.22 5.57 3.92
N PHE A 202 20.85 4.83 3.01
CA PHE A 202 21.28 3.45 3.24
C PHE A 202 22.28 3.36 4.40
N ALA A 203 23.34 4.18 4.39
CA ALA A 203 24.31 4.20 5.48
C ALA A 203 23.65 4.60 6.81
N TRP A 204 22.75 5.59 6.77
CA TRP A 204 22.00 6.05 7.94
C TRP A 204 21.15 4.94 8.59
N LEU A 205 20.52 4.08 7.79
CA LEU A 205 19.75 2.92 8.29
C LEU A 205 20.67 1.90 8.99
N CYS A 206 21.91 1.81 8.54
CA CYS A 206 22.91 0.86 8.98
C CYS A 206 23.75 1.31 10.19
N GLU A 207 23.73 2.61 10.50
CA GLU A 207 24.40 3.14 11.69
C GLU A 207 23.81 2.53 12.98
N CYS A 208 24.67 2.45 14.01
CA CYS A 208 24.25 2.02 15.34
C CYS A 208 23.17 2.97 15.88
N ALA A 209 22.16 2.41 16.54
CA ALA A 209 21.08 3.18 17.15
C ALA A 209 21.51 3.93 18.42
N ASP A 210 22.71 3.61 18.95
CA ASP A 210 23.28 4.11 20.20
C ASP A 210 24.80 4.35 20.11
N ASP A 211 25.39 4.88 21.19
CA ASP A 211 26.74 5.46 21.26
C ASP A 211 27.91 4.45 21.34
N GLU A 212 27.91 3.43 20.47
CA GLU A 212 28.93 2.37 20.30
C GLU A 212 28.78 1.12 21.18
N SER A 213 28.76 -0.05 20.52
CA SER A 213 28.95 -1.36 21.13
C SER A 213 29.57 -2.33 20.12
N GLU A 214 30.21 -3.41 20.60
CA GLU A 214 30.75 -4.47 19.72
C GLU A 214 29.66 -5.22 18.93
N VAL A 215 28.41 -5.19 19.40
CA VAL A 215 27.26 -5.86 18.77
C VAL A 215 26.26 -4.82 18.28
N VAL A 216 26.33 -4.49 17.00
CA VAL A 216 25.57 -3.37 16.42
C VAL A 216 24.07 -3.69 16.34
N VAL A 217 23.26 -2.84 16.95
CA VAL A 217 21.83 -2.73 16.65
C VAL A 217 21.63 -1.52 15.75
N THR A 218 21.25 -1.76 14.51
CA THR A 218 21.13 -0.68 13.51
C THR A 218 19.88 0.16 13.75
N ARG A 219 19.85 1.39 13.23
CA ARG A 219 18.65 2.24 13.28
C ARG A 219 17.42 1.55 12.67
N LEU A 220 17.61 0.77 11.61
CA LEU A 220 16.56 -0.07 11.03
C LEU A 220 15.97 -1.04 12.06
N TRP A 221 16.82 -1.82 12.74
CA TRP A 221 16.37 -2.84 13.68
C TRP A 221 15.79 -2.27 14.97
N ASP A 222 16.36 -1.17 15.46
CA ASP A 222 15.78 -0.41 16.57
C ASP A 222 14.37 0.11 16.23
N ALA A 223 14.16 0.60 15.00
CA ALA A 223 12.85 1.04 14.56
C ALA A 223 11.84 -0.12 14.43
N VAL A 224 12.28 -1.30 13.98
CA VAL A 224 11.47 -2.53 13.99
C VAL A 224 11.07 -2.89 15.41
N TYR A 225 12.03 -2.89 16.34
CA TYR A 225 11.79 -3.17 17.76
C TYR A 225 10.72 -2.26 18.36
N ARG A 226 10.86 -0.94 18.19
CA ARG A 226 9.94 0.06 18.77
C ARG A 226 8.49 -0.12 18.32
N ARG A 227 8.27 -0.60 17.09
CA ARG A 227 6.94 -0.80 16.49
C ARG A 227 6.32 -2.16 16.80
N ARG A 228 7.08 -3.11 17.35
CA ARG A 228 6.63 -4.49 17.58
C ARG A 228 6.52 -4.81 19.07
N LEU A 229 5.28 -4.96 19.55
CA LEU A 229 5.00 -5.26 20.96
C LEU A 229 5.56 -6.62 21.39
N ASP A 230 5.53 -7.61 20.50
CA ASP A 230 6.09 -8.94 20.71
C ASP A 230 7.60 -8.88 20.94
N LEU A 231 8.34 -8.10 20.13
CA LEU A 231 9.78 -7.93 20.30
C LEU A 231 10.12 -7.21 21.61
N ARG A 232 9.36 -6.16 21.96
CA ARG A 232 9.51 -5.46 23.25
C ARG A 232 9.27 -6.35 24.46
N ARG A 233 8.45 -7.39 24.32
CA ARG A 233 8.22 -8.39 25.38
C ARG A 233 9.31 -9.45 25.43
N ALA A 234 9.83 -9.86 24.28
CA ALA A 234 10.88 -10.88 24.17
C ALA A 234 12.27 -10.35 24.54
N PHE A 235 12.57 -9.09 24.19
CA PHE A 235 13.83 -8.41 24.44
C PHE A 235 13.56 -7.06 25.15
N PRO A 236 13.15 -7.03 26.44
CA PRO A 236 12.84 -5.79 27.15
C PRO A 236 13.93 -4.72 27.13
N ASP A 237 15.20 -5.11 26.97
CA ASP A 237 16.36 -4.23 26.88
C ASP A 237 17.23 -4.58 25.67
N HIS A 238 16.73 -4.32 24.45
CA HIS A 238 17.38 -4.70 23.18
C HIS A 238 18.69 -3.95 22.89
N LEU A 239 18.96 -2.86 23.59
CA LEU A 239 20.23 -2.12 23.53
C LEU A 239 21.15 -2.44 24.72
N GLY A 240 20.67 -3.12 25.75
CA GLY A 240 21.47 -3.53 26.90
C GLY A 240 21.53 -5.05 27.04
N ALA A 241 20.90 -5.57 28.09
CA ALA A 241 21.04 -6.97 28.50
C ALA A 241 20.60 -7.98 27.43
N ASP A 242 19.61 -7.63 26.59
CA ASP A 242 19.04 -8.53 25.58
C ASP A 242 19.65 -8.34 24.18
N ARG A 243 20.62 -7.42 24.03
CA ARG A 243 21.21 -7.02 22.74
C ARG A 243 21.67 -8.20 21.88
N GLN A 244 22.43 -9.11 22.47
CA GLN A 244 22.98 -10.27 21.73
C GLN A 244 21.87 -11.20 21.25
N GLY A 245 20.84 -11.44 22.08
CA GLY A 245 19.68 -12.23 21.70
C GLY A 245 18.85 -11.55 20.62
N PHE A 246 18.70 -10.23 20.70
CA PHE A 246 17.98 -9.44 19.70
C PHE A 246 18.68 -9.49 18.34
N VAL A 247 19.99 -9.23 18.28
CA VAL A 247 20.77 -9.30 17.02
C VAL A 247 20.80 -10.72 16.46
N ALA A 248 20.88 -11.75 17.30
CA ALA A 248 20.76 -13.12 16.81
C ALA A 248 19.39 -13.39 16.16
N TRP A 249 18.31 -12.82 16.73
CA TRP A 249 16.97 -12.92 16.15
C TRP A 249 16.83 -12.17 14.83
N THR A 250 17.43 -10.98 14.68
CA THR A 250 17.33 -10.20 13.43
C THR A 250 17.90 -10.97 12.24
N VAL A 251 19.02 -11.68 12.45
CA VAL A 251 19.65 -12.53 11.42
C VAL A 251 18.88 -13.82 11.19
N ALA A 252 18.44 -14.50 12.26
CA ALA A 252 17.84 -15.83 12.15
C ALA A 252 16.41 -15.83 11.60
N ASP A 253 15.63 -14.78 11.89
CA ASP A 253 14.18 -14.77 11.64
C ASP A 253 13.67 -13.39 11.19
N GLY A 254 14.14 -12.31 11.83
CA GLY A 254 13.68 -10.95 11.54
C GLY A 254 13.86 -10.55 10.07
N ALA A 255 15.02 -10.85 9.47
CA ALA A 255 15.33 -10.53 8.08
C ALA A 255 14.34 -11.19 7.11
N GLY A 256 14.06 -12.48 7.31
CA GLY A 256 13.11 -13.24 6.49
C GLY A 256 11.68 -12.74 6.67
N GLN A 257 11.25 -12.44 7.89
CA GLN A 257 9.90 -11.93 8.17
C GLN A 257 9.60 -10.59 7.51
N LEU A 258 10.61 -9.72 7.41
CA LEU A 258 10.46 -8.35 6.95
C LEU A 258 10.95 -8.15 5.50
N GLY A 259 11.47 -9.20 4.86
CA GLY A 259 12.07 -9.11 3.54
C GLY A 259 13.28 -8.17 3.50
N VAL A 260 14.04 -8.13 4.59
CA VAL A 260 15.29 -7.36 4.69
C VAL A 260 16.43 -8.24 4.21
N GLU A 261 17.16 -7.80 3.18
CA GLU A 261 18.31 -8.54 2.66
C GLU A 261 19.51 -8.51 3.62
N GLU A 262 20.36 -9.54 3.55
CA GLU A 262 21.50 -9.73 4.45
C GLU A 262 22.43 -8.51 4.53
N ARG A 263 22.68 -7.84 3.40
CA ARG A 263 23.50 -6.62 3.33
C ARG A 263 22.94 -5.48 4.17
N LEU A 264 21.61 -5.40 4.31
CA LEU A 264 20.93 -4.41 5.15
C LEU A 264 20.67 -4.96 6.57
N ALA A 265 20.57 -6.28 6.73
CA ALA A 265 20.34 -6.93 8.01
C ALA A 265 21.59 -6.93 8.91
N GLY A 266 22.77 -7.15 8.33
CA GLY A 266 24.07 -7.16 9.02
C GLY A 266 24.96 -5.96 8.74
N CYS A 267 24.54 -5.06 7.84
CA CYS A 267 25.29 -3.87 7.43
C CYS A 267 26.74 -4.15 7.01
N ALA A 268 26.91 -5.22 6.24
CA ALA A 268 28.13 -5.41 5.46
C ALA A 268 28.10 -4.48 4.23
N PRO A 269 29.20 -3.75 3.95
CA PRO A 269 29.28 -2.85 2.79
C PRO A 269 29.04 -3.56 1.46
#